data_AF-B0DP74-F1
#
_entry.id   AF-B0DP74-F1
#
_cell.length_a   1.000
_cell.length_b   1.000
_cell.length_c   1.000
_cell.angle_alpha   90.00
_cell.angle_beta   90.00
_cell.angle_gamma   90.00
#
_symmetry.space_group_name_H-M   'P 1'
#
loop_
_entity.id
_entity.type
_entity.pdbx_description
1 polymer ?
#
loop_
_entity_poly.entity_id
_entity_poly.type
_entity_poly.pdbx_seq_one_letter_code
_entity_poly.pdbx_strand_id
1 'polypeptide(L)'
;MARTKNQTWDYQLDCQQQCAHLVPPQTIGKEGELSSIKTLRSSKAKEIASVLFPKSYKGNEDTLGSHVKGKIEDGLEGNDNENLQPSSQEEHLACYILADGPDKGTTSEAQNLWDAYIFKEKIVEGFPFFPKMHHHLCGCPNAILPVVMTGVGPTGQHVVHFQAIEDQSSSSTAAELPLQQTGAPAVTPTEVLATPMHTPSMVSGENDTKENTNPPPTTGGKHTPKDSSFMVTEATIEKAKALIQHVTKKSFEDRLADTTKASLKSADACAAATFHIEKKCFLLEQLSQIDKQRDQIIDLYCLKVYSEEEAKCKLNDIDRHEEDFQCPIKQACAHSPTPQTPVRHSSPIEIPSSPICFSSPDWAIANGLSLPSQDTTL
;
A
#
# COMPACT_ATOMS: atom_id res chain seq x y z
N MET A 1 30.50 -2.71 -20.55
CA MET A 1 29.58 -1.60 -20.25
C MET A 1 28.40 -2.17 -19.46
N ALA A 2 28.46 -2.12 -18.12
CA ALA A 2 27.36 -2.55 -17.26
C ALA A 2 26.84 -1.31 -16.52
N ARG A 3 25.91 -0.57 -17.15
CA ARG A 3 25.13 0.45 -16.44
C ARG A 3 23.99 -0.26 -15.71
N THR A 4 23.85 0.03 -14.42
CA THR A 4 22.94 -0.60 -13.47
C THR A 4 21.47 -0.38 -13.82
N LYS A 5 20.84 -1.37 -14.47
CA LYS A 5 19.39 -1.43 -14.75
C LYS A 5 18.49 -1.30 -13.50
N ASN A 6 19.06 -1.43 -12.29
CA ASN A 6 18.32 -1.37 -11.03
C ASN A 6 17.80 0.04 -10.66
N GLN A 7 18.45 1.13 -11.09
CA GLN A 7 18.00 2.47 -10.70
C GLN A 7 16.66 2.87 -11.34
N THR A 8 16.38 2.44 -12.57
CA THR A 8 15.15 2.84 -13.29
C THR A 8 13.88 2.24 -12.69
N TRP A 9 13.99 1.02 -12.11
CA TRP A 9 12.85 0.32 -11.50
C TRP A 9 12.39 0.96 -10.19
N ASP A 10 13.32 1.36 -9.32
CA ASP A 10 13.00 1.99 -8.04
C ASP A 10 12.24 3.33 -8.25
N TYR A 11 12.60 4.10 -9.29
CA TYR A 11 11.90 5.34 -9.63
C TYR A 11 10.47 5.15 -10.14
N GLN A 12 10.19 4.03 -10.83
CA GLN A 12 8.87 3.76 -11.38
C GLN A 12 7.87 3.38 -10.28
N LEU A 13 8.33 2.66 -9.25
CA LEU A 13 7.53 2.27 -8.09
C LEU A 13 7.15 3.49 -7.22
N ASP A 14 8.10 4.41 -7.02
CA ASP A 14 7.91 5.60 -6.19
C ASP A 14 6.92 6.60 -6.83
N CYS A 15 6.97 6.73 -8.16
CA CYS A 15 6.01 7.53 -8.93
C CYS A 15 4.59 6.94 -8.82
N GLN A 16 4.47 5.62 -8.90
CA GLN A 16 3.17 4.92 -8.82
C GLN A 16 2.53 5.06 -7.42
N GLN A 17 3.33 5.00 -6.35
CA GLN A 17 2.85 5.23 -4.98
C GLN A 17 2.39 6.68 -4.75
N GLN A 18 3.10 7.68 -5.31
CA GLN A 18 2.71 9.09 -5.16
C GLN A 18 1.40 9.43 -5.89
N CYS A 19 1.08 8.74 -7.00
CA CYS A 19 -0.16 8.96 -7.74
C CYS A 19 -1.42 8.45 -7.01
N ALA A 20 -1.29 7.37 -6.22
CA ALA A 20 -2.43 6.72 -5.57
C ALA A 20 -3.11 7.58 -4.50
N HIS A 21 -2.41 8.59 -3.95
CA HIS A 21 -2.91 9.42 -2.86
C HIS A 21 -3.60 10.73 -3.29
N LEU A 22 -3.59 11.07 -4.59
CA LEU A 22 -3.98 12.41 -5.08
C LEU A 22 -5.34 12.49 -5.78
N VAL A 23 -6.19 11.45 -5.70
CA VAL A 23 -7.54 11.48 -6.31
C VAL A 23 -8.60 11.78 -5.24
N PRO A 24 -9.08 13.04 -5.11
CA PRO A 24 -10.21 13.34 -4.25
C PRO A 24 -11.54 12.94 -4.91
N PRO A 25 -12.54 12.51 -4.11
CA PRO A 25 -13.89 12.21 -4.60
C PRO A 25 -14.61 13.49 -5.07
N GLN A 26 -15.20 13.46 -6.26
CA GLN A 26 -15.92 14.60 -6.81
C GLN A 26 -17.34 14.73 -6.23
N THR A 27 -17.71 15.93 -5.79
CA THR A 27 -19.09 16.32 -5.43
C THR A 27 -19.60 17.40 -6.39
N ILE A 28 -20.73 17.16 -7.07
CA ILE A 28 -21.33 18.06 -8.09
C ILE A 28 -22.54 18.81 -7.51
N GLY A 29 -22.64 20.12 -7.77
CA GLY A 29 -23.72 21.01 -7.31
C GLY A 29 -24.50 21.74 -8.43
N LYS A 30 -25.81 21.42 -8.49
CA LYS A 30 -27.06 22.17 -8.77
C LYS A 30 -27.33 23.09 -10.00
N GLU A 31 -28.31 22.60 -10.77
CA GLU A 31 -29.61 23.18 -11.20
C GLU A 31 -29.74 24.04 -12.48
N GLY A 32 -28.71 24.73 -12.96
CA GLY A 32 -28.77 25.41 -14.28
C GLY A 32 -28.42 24.51 -15.48
N GLU A 33 -27.66 23.44 -15.21
CA GLU A 33 -27.00 22.60 -16.23
C GLU A 33 -27.82 21.36 -16.63
N LEU A 34 -28.92 21.11 -15.92
CA LEU A 34 -29.69 19.87 -16.02
C LEU A 34 -30.37 19.66 -17.38
N SER A 35 -30.75 20.72 -18.10
CA SER A 35 -31.40 20.58 -19.41
C SER A 35 -30.41 20.16 -20.51
N SER A 36 -29.20 20.74 -20.50
CA SER A 36 -28.10 20.38 -21.40
C SER A 36 -27.57 18.97 -21.10
N ILE A 37 -27.51 18.60 -19.82
CA ILE A 37 -27.08 17.25 -19.41
C ILE A 37 -28.09 16.18 -19.86
N LYS A 38 -29.40 16.45 -19.80
CA LYS A 38 -30.44 15.48 -20.23
C LYS A 38 -30.38 15.16 -21.73
N THR A 39 -30.11 16.15 -22.57
CA THR A 39 -29.96 15.94 -24.02
C THR A 39 -28.65 15.24 -24.34
N LEU A 40 -27.55 15.61 -23.66
CA LEU A 40 -26.25 14.96 -23.81
C LEU A 40 -26.29 13.48 -23.40
N ARG A 41 -26.91 13.16 -22.25
CA ARG A 41 -27.08 11.77 -21.77
C ARG A 41 -27.88 10.92 -22.75
N SER A 42 -28.94 11.48 -23.33
CA SER A 42 -29.78 10.78 -24.31
C SER A 42 -29.02 10.50 -25.61
N SER A 43 -28.19 11.45 -26.06
CA SER A 43 -27.31 11.28 -27.22
C SER A 43 -26.24 10.20 -26.98
N LYS A 44 -25.59 10.22 -25.81
CA LYS A 44 -24.59 9.22 -25.42
C LYS A 44 -25.16 7.82 -25.23
N ALA A 45 -26.36 7.69 -24.68
CA ALA A 45 -27.03 6.39 -24.56
C ALA A 45 -27.33 5.77 -25.93
N LYS A 46 -27.73 6.59 -26.92
CA LYS A 46 -27.90 6.18 -28.32
C LYS A 46 -26.60 5.72 -28.95
N GLU A 47 -25.51 6.47 -28.76
CA GLU A 47 -24.16 6.10 -29.22
C GLU A 47 -23.74 4.73 -28.65
N ILE A 48 -23.87 4.51 -27.34
CA ILE A 48 -23.55 3.24 -26.68
C ILE A 48 -24.41 2.09 -27.23
N ALA A 49 -25.72 2.32 -27.38
CA ALA A 49 -26.63 1.33 -27.93
C ALA A 49 -26.25 0.94 -29.38
N SER A 50 -25.76 1.89 -30.19
CA SER A 50 -25.32 1.62 -31.56
C SER A 50 -24.08 0.72 -31.63
N VAL A 51 -23.17 0.84 -30.65
CA VAL A 51 -21.94 0.04 -30.56
C VAL A 51 -22.21 -1.35 -30.01
N LEU A 52 -23.01 -1.45 -28.94
CA LEU A 52 -23.30 -2.72 -28.27
C LEU A 52 -24.27 -3.61 -29.06
N PHE A 53 -25.22 -3.01 -29.78
CA PHE A 53 -26.31 -3.74 -30.43
C PHE A 53 -26.53 -3.32 -31.90
N PRO A 54 -25.52 -3.41 -32.77
CA PRO A 54 -25.55 -2.81 -34.11
C PRO A 54 -26.67 -3.35 -35.02
N LYS A 55 -27.06 -4.62 -34.84
CA LYS A 55 -28.15 -5.25 -35.62
C LYS A 55 -29.53 -4.77 -35.17
N SER A 56 -29.74 -4.69 -33.86
CA SER A 56 -31.03 -4.29 -33.27
C SER A 56 -31.24 -2.77 -33.31
N TYR A 57 -30.16 -1.99 -33.28
CA TYR A 57 -30.20 -0.53 -33.31
C TYR A 57 -30.78 0.02 -34.62
N LYS A 58 -30.44 -0.59 -35.77
CA LYS A 58 -30.94 -0.14 -37.10
C LYS A 58 -32.46 -0.19 -37.26
N GLY A 59 -33.17 -0.96 -36.45
CA GLY A 59 -34.63 -1.06 -36.49
C GLY A 59 -35.34 -0.25 -35.41
N ASN A 60 -34.69 0.01 -34.26
CA ASN A 60 -35.32 0.52 -33.04
C ASN A 60 -34.39 1.47 -32.26
N GLU A 61 -33.85 2.48 -32.93
CA GLU A 61 -32.88 3.42 -32.34
C GLU A 61 -33.38 4.08 -31.05
N ASP A 62 -34.60 4.62 -31.04
CA ASP A 62 -35.14 5.32 -29.87
C ASP A 62 -35.43 4.39 -28.69
N THR A 63 -35.93 3.18 -28.96
CA THR A 63 -36.26 2.20 -27.92
C THR A 63 -34.99 1.66 -27.26
N LEU A 64 -33.96 1.31 -28.04
CA LEU A 64 -32.70 0.84 -27.51
C LEU A 64 -31.93 1.94 -26.78
N GLY A 65 -31.90 3.15 -27.34
CA GLY A 65 -31.31 4.32 -26.68
C GLY A 65 -31.99 4.63 -25.35
N SER A 66 -33.33 4.55 -25.28
CA SER A 66 -34.08 4.74 -24.04
C SER A 66 -33.83 3.61 -23.03
N HIS A 67 -33.69 2.36 -23.49
CA HIS A 67 -33.39 1.23 -22.61
C HIS A 67 -32.00 1.33 -21.98
N VAL A 68 -30.98 1.67 -22.77
CA VAL A 68 -29.61 1.90 -22.27
C VAL A 68 -29.58 3.11 -21.34
N LYS A 69 -30.29 4.19 -21.69
CA LYS A 69 -30.43 5.37 -20.82
C LYS A 69 -31.06 5.00 -19.48
N GLY A 70 -32.17 4.26 -19.48
CA GLY A 70 -32.83 3.78 -18.26
C GLY A 70 -31.88 2.95 -17.40
N LYS A 71 -31.12 2.02 -17.98
CA LYS A 71 -30.12 1.25 -17.24
C LYS A 71 -29.00 2.09 -16.62
N ILE A 72 -28.58 3.16 -17.30
CA ILE A 72 -27.56 4.08 -16.77
C ILE A 72 -28.14 4.94 -15.66
N GLU A 73 -29.36 5.49 -15.84
CA GLU A 73 -30.02 6.34 -14.85
C GLU A 73 -30.45 5.54 -13.61
N ASP A 74 -31.07 4.36 -13.79
CA ASP A 74 -31.46 3.46 -12.70
C ASP A 74 -30.27 2.84 -11.96
N GLY A 75 -29.12 2.69 -12.62
CA GLY A 75 -27.89 2.20 -12.00
C GLY A 75 -27.13 3.26 -11.21
N LEU A 76 -27.42 4.55 -11.44
CA LEU A 76 -26.79 5.70 -10.77
C LEU A 76 -27.69 6.31 -9.69
N GLU A 77 -29.00 6.27 -9.87
CA GLU A 77 -29.98 6.62 -8.86
C GLU A 77 -30.29 5.36 -8.04
N GLY A 78 -29.34 4.99 -7.17
CA GLY A 78 -29.55 3.99 -6.14
C GLY A 78 -30.86 4.28 -5.42
N ASN A 79 -31.86 3.43 -5.67
CA ASN A 79 -33.13 3.48 -4.99
C ASN A 79 -32.87 3.01 -3.56
N ASP A 80 -32.35 3.90 -2.71
CA ASP A 80 -32.08 3.70 -1.27
C ASP A 80 -33.37 3.57 -0.45
N ASN A 81 -34.47 3.16 -1.09
CA ASN A 81 -35.76 2.99 -0.46
C ASN A 81 -35.90 1.54 0.06
N GLU A 82 -35.32 1.37 1.24
CA GLU A 82 -35.79 0.52 2.33
C GLU A 82 -35.83 -1.01 2.09
N ASN A 83 -34.88 -1.68 2.77
CA ASN A 83 -34.93 -3.08 3.18
C ASN A 83 -34.37 -4.16 2.22
N LEU A 84 -33.40 -3.79 1.39
CA LEU A 84 -32.44 -4.76 0.86
C LEU A 84 -31.17 -4.66 1.70
N GLN A 85 -31.07 -5.52 2.71
CA GLN A 85 -29.78 -5.83 3.34
C GLN A 85 -28.80 -6.13 2.20
N PRO A 86 -27.74 -5.32 1.99
CA PRO A 86 -26.79 -5.58 0.93
C PRO A 86 -26.24 -6.97 1.22
N SER A 87 -26.49 -7.93 0.33
CA SER A 87 -25.85 -9.23 0.39
C SER A 87 -24.39 -8.99 0.01
N SER A 88 -23.61 -8.42 0.92
CA SER A 88 -22.15 -8.44 0.83
C SER A 88 -21.78 -9.90 0.70
N GLN A 89 -21.29 -10.29 -0.48
CA GLN A 89 -20.74 -11.61 -0.65
C GLN A 89 -19.43 -11.61 0.13
N GLU A 90 -19.48 -12.22 1.31
CA GLU A 90 -18.30 -12.54 2.10
C GLU A 90 -17.63 -13.73 1.43
N GLU A 91 -16.47 -13.50 0.84
CA GLU A 91 -15.67 -14.53 0.21
C GLU A 91 -14.50 -14.87 1.15
N HIS A 92 -14.43 -16.14 1.54
CA HIS A 92 -13.32 -16.67 2.32
C HIS A 92 -12.37 -17.40 1.39
N LEU A 93 -11.06 -17.14 1.53
CA LEU A 93 -10.06 -17.91 0.80
C LEU A 93 -10.12 -19.39 1.23
N ALA A 94 -10.07 -20.29 0.26
CA ALA A 94 -10.21 -21.73 0.47
C ALA A 94 -9.05 -22.35 1.28
N CYS A 95 -7.93 -21.64 1.43
CA CYS A 95 -6.77 -22.09 2.17
C CYS A 95 -6.02 -20.91 2.76
N TYR A 96 -5.43 -21.13 3.94
CA TYR A 96 -4.59 -20.16 4.63
C TYR A 96 -3.19 -20.76 4.82
N ILE A 97 -2.16 -19.98 4.50
CA ILE A 97 -0.77 -20.38 4.70
C ILE A 97 -0.28 -19.72 5.99
N LEU A 98 0.12 -20.54 6.96
CA LEU A 98 0.58 -20.06 8.27
C LEU A 98 1.84 -19.19 8.13
N ALA A 99 2.16 -18.40 9.15
CA ALA A 99 3.32 -17.53 9.17
C ALA A 99 4.65 -18.24 8.88
N ASP A 100 4.74 -19.53 9.19
CA ASP A 100 5.90 -20.40 8.96
C ASP A 100 5.91 -21.05 7.57
N GLY A 101 4.92 -20.76 6.73
CA GLY A 101 4.74 -21.32 5.39
C GLY A 101 3.72 -22.46 5.33
N PRO A 102 3.65 -23.19 4.20
CA PRO A 102 2.76 -24.32 4.02
C PRO A 102 3.02 -25.42 5.05
N ASP A 103 1.96 -25.90 5.67
CA ASP A 103 1.99 -27.00 6.63
C ASP A 103 1.33 -28.26 6.04
N LYS A 104 1.15 -29.30 6.87
CA LYS A 104 0.48 -30.55 6.44
C LYS A 104 -1.02 -30.36 6.14
N GLY A 105 -1.64 -29.27 6.62
CA GLY A 105 -3.04 -28.94 6.37
C GLY A 105 -3.25 -28.08 5.13
N THR A 106 -2.18 -27.51 4.56
CA THR A 106 -2.22 -26.67 3.38
C THR A 106 -2.59 -27.51 2.15
N THR A 107 -3.52 -27.03 1.33
CA THR A 107 -3.96 -27.76 0.13
C THR A 107 -2.81 -27.90 -0.88
N SER A 108 -2.81 -28.99 -1.65
CA SER A 108 -1.78 -29.22 -2.67
C SER A 108 -1.71 -28.10 -3.71
N GLU A 109 -2.84 -27.46 -4.01
CA GLU A 109 -2.90 -26.29 -4.89
C GLU A 109 -2.15 -25.09 -4.30
N ALA A 110 -2.41 -24.76 -3.03
CA ALA A 110 -1.73 -23.66 -2.33
C ALA A 110 -0.23 -23.92 -2.15
N GLN A 111 0.14 -25.17 -1.86
CA GLN A 111 1.53 -25.58 -1.77
C GLN A 111 2.25 -25.47 -3.11
N ASN A 112 1.61 -25.87 -4.21
CA ASN A 112 2.18 -25.69 -5.56
C ASN A 112 2.38 -24.22 -5.91
N LEU A 113 1.43 -23.34 -5.57
CA LEU A 113 1.57 -21.90 -5.77
C LEU A 113 2.72 -21.34 -4.91
N TRP A 114 2.79 -21.73 -3.64
CA TRP A 114 3.88 -21.35 -2.75
C TRP A 114 5.24 -21.77 -3.30
N ASP A 115 5.39 -23.03 -3.69
CA ASP A 115 6.64 -23.55 -4.23
C ASP A 115 6.99 -22.92 -5.59
N ALA A 116 5.99 -22.70 -6.45
CA ALA A 116 6.19 -22.05 -7.74
C ALA A 116 6.63 -20.58 -7.60
N TYR A 117 5.99 -19.79 -6.73
CA TYR A 117 6.25 -18.36 -6.61
C TYR A 117 7.39 -18.03 -5.64
N ILE A 118 7.49 -18.73 -4.52
CA ILE A 118 8.47 -18.41 -3.46
C ILE A 118 9.80 -19.11 -3.71
N PHE A 119 9.77 -20.40 -4.05
CA PHE A 119 11.00 -21.20 -4.18
C PHE A 119 11.52 -21.29 -5.60
N LYS A 120 10.62 -21.32 -6.60
CA LYS A 120 11.00 -21.51 -8.00
C LYS A 120 11.17 -20.20 -8.76
N GLU A 121 10.48 -19.15 -8.34
CA GLU A 121 10.65 -17.81 -8.89
C GLU A 121 11.54 -16.94 -8.00
N LYS A 122 12.26 -16.02 -8.65
CA LYS A 122 13.23 -15.07 -8.12
C LYS A 122 12.68 -14.12 -7.05
N ILE A 123 11.55 -14.40 -6.41
CA ILE A 123 10.99 -13.53 -5.37
C ILE A 123 11.90 -13.51 -4.16
N VAL A 124 12.44 -14.65 -3.70
CA VAL A 124 13.40 -14.61 -2.58
C VAL A 124 14.74 -13.98 -3.00
N GLU A 125 15.17 -14.19 -4.24
CA GLU A 125 16.39 -13.56 -4.77
C GLU A 125 16.24 -12.05 -4.99
N GLY A 126 15.10 -11.61 -5.52
CA GLY A 126 14.79 -10.21 -5.84
C GLY A 126 14.14 -9.45 -4.69
N PHE A 127 13.54 -10.16 -3.74
CA PHE A 127 12.88 -9.63 -2.56
C PHE A 127 13.13 -10.53 -1.33
N PRO A 128 14.37 -10.51 -0.80
CA PRO A 128 14.78 -11.37 0.33
C PRO A 128 14.00 -11.08 1.62
N PHE A 129 13.24 -9.99 1.67
CA PHE A 129 12.37 -9.64 2.80
C PHE A 129 11.03 -10.39 2.77
N PHE A 130 10.68 -11.07 1.67
CA PHE A 130 9.39 -11.73 1.52
C PHE A 130 9.04 -12.68 2.68
N PRO A 131 9.90 -13.63 3.09
CA PRO A 131 9.55 -14.56 4.17
C PRO A 131 9.27 -13.83 5.48
N LYS A 132 10.05 -12.78 5.78
CA LYS A 132 9.86 -11.97 6.99
C LYS A 132 8.58 -11.14 6.95
N MET A 133 8.26 -10.57 5.79
CA MET A 133 7.02 -9.83 5.55
C MET A 133 5.81 -10.77 5.67
N HIS A 134 5.83 -11.91 5.00
CA HIS A 134 4.81 -12.94 5.10
C HIS A 134 4.59 -13.36 6.55
N HIS A 135 5.67 -13.64 7.29
CA HIS A 135 5.60 -13.98 8.70
C HIS A 135 4.97 -12.88 9.55
N HIS A 136 5.21 -11.59 9.27
CA HIS A 136 4.57 -10.49 10.00
C HIS A 136 3.09 -10.32 9.64
N LEU A 137 2.73 -10.47 8.36
CA LEU A 137 1.35 -10.36 7.90
C LEU A 137 0.49 -11.52 8.41
N CYS A 138 1.07 -12.71 8.52
CA CYS A 138 0.37 -13.90 8.98
C CYS A 138 0.46 -14.11 10.51
N GLY A 139 1.54 -13.67 11.16
CA GLY A 139 1.80 -13.89 12.59
C GLY A 139 1.11 -12.88 13.53
N CYS A 140 0.46 -11.86 13.00
CA CYS A 140 -0.24 -10.82 13.79
C CYS A 140 -1.77 -10.94 13.66
N PRO A 141 -2.42 -11.97 14.23
CA PRO A 141 -3.87 -12.15 14.11
C PRO A 141 -4.71 -11.07 14.81
N ASN A 142 -4.10 -10.19 15.62
CA ASN A 142 -4.80 -9.20 16.46
C ASN A 142 -4.69 -7.74 16.00
N ALA A 143 -3.99 -7.45 14.90
CA ALA A 143 -3.95 -6.11 14.33
C ALA A 143 -4.89 -6.10 13.13
N ILE A 144 -6.15 -5.66 13.33
CA ILE A 144 -7.20 -5.37 12.34
C ILE A 144 -6.92 -6.07 11.00
N LEU A 145 -7.51 -7.25 10.81
CA LEU A 145 -7.34 -8.01 9.58
C LEU A 145 -7.50 -7.08 8.38
N PRO A 146 -6.54 -7.03 7.45
CA PRO A 146 -6.69 -6.26 6.23
C PRO A 146 -7.83 -6.88 5.44
N VAL A 147 -9.04 -6.38 5.67
CA VAL A 147 -10.20 -6.70 4.87
C VAL A 147 -10.05 -5.88 3.60
N VAL A 148 -9.81 -6.55 2.48
CA VAL A 148 -9.87 -5.89 1.18
C VAL A 148 -11.35 -5.83 0.81
N MET A 149 -11.94 -4.67 1.09
CA MET A 149 -13.23 -4.32 0.52
C MET A 149 -12.96 -3.84 -0.90
N THR A 150 -13.39 -4.60 -1.89
CA THR A 150 -13.40 -4.07 -3.25
C THR A 150 -14.42 -2.93 -3.30
N GLY A 151 -14.07 -1.83 -3.96
CA GLY A 151 -15.03 -0.76 -4.24
C GLY A 151 -16.27 -1.34 -4.95
N VAL A 152 -17.40 -0.61 -4.91
CA VAL A 152 -18.67 -1.09 -5.50
C VAL A 152 -18.48 -1.37 -6.99
N GLY A 153 -18.32 -2.65 -7.34
CA GLY A 153 -18.18 -3.11 -8.71
C GLY A 153 -19.54 -3.44 -9.33
N PRO A 154 -19.59 -3.80 -10.62
CA PRO A 154 -20.83 -4.26 -11.26
C PRO A 154 -21.44 -5.51 -10.60
N THR A 155 -20.65 -6.23 -9.79
CA THR A 155 -21.07 -7.37 -8.97
C THR A 155 -21.39 -6.99 -7.51
N GLY A 156 -21.45 -5.70 -7.18
CA GLY A 156 -21.66 -5.21 -5.82
C GLY A 156 -20.37 -5.09 -5.01
N GLN A 157 -20.53 -4.91 -3.70
CA GLN A 157 -19.44 -4.85 -2.74
C GLN A 157 -19.04 -6.27 -2.33
N HIS A 158 -17.76 -6.61 -2.48
CA HIS A 158 -17.21 -7.89 -2.00
C HIS A 158 -16.29 -7.63 -0.81
N VAL A 159 -16.42 -8.49 0.19
CA VAL A 159 -15.59 -8.46 1.39
C VAL A 159 -14.78 -9.75 1.37
N VAL A 160 -13.50 -9.65 1.02
CA VAL A 160 -12.60 -10.81 0.99
C VAL A 160 -11.90 -10.92 2.33
N HIS A 161 -12.15 -12.02 3.03
CA HIS A 161 -11.49 -12.36 4.28
C HIS A 161 -10.26 -13.21 3.98
N PHE A 162 -9.06 -12.65 4.20
CA PHE A 162 -7.80 -13.38 4.01
C PHE A 162 -7.54 -14.44 5.07
N GLN A 163 -8.23 -14.36 6.20
CA GLN A 163 -8.21 -15.41 7.22
C GLN A 163 -9.56 -16.11 7.21
N ALA A 164 -9.53 -17.45 7.15
CA ALA A 164 -10.68 -18.23 7.55
C ALA A 164 -11.00 -17.84 9.00
N ILE A 165 -12.26 -17.48 9.27
CA ILE A 165 -12.71 -17.41 10.66
C ILE A 165 -12.48 -18.83 11.17
N GLU A 166 -11.54 -19.01 12.11
CA GLU A 166 -11.38 -20.30 12.78
C GLU A 166 -12.79 -20.69 13.20
N ASP A 167 -13.32 -21.76 12.61
CA ASP A 167 -14.64 -22.27 12.96
C ASP A 167 -14.67 -22.28 14.47
N GLN A 168 -15.48 -21.39 15.06
CA GLN A 168 -15.73 -21.41 16.49
C GLN A 168 -16.36 -22.76 16.71
N SER A 169 -15.50 -23.75 17.00
CA SER A 169 -15.89 -25.11 17.28
C SER A 169 -16.95 -24.96 18.35
N SER A 170 -18.18 -25.25 17.95
CA SER A 170 -19.34 -25.18 18.81
C SER A 170 -19.01 -26.11 19.98
N SER A 171 -18.72 -25.48 21.12
CA SER A 171 -18.29 -26.16 22.33
C SER A 171 -19.42 -27.06 22.82
N SER A 172 -19.41 -28.30 22.39
CA SER A 172 -20.13 -29.40 23.02
C SER A 172 -19.53 -30.73 22.52
N THR A 173 -18.49 -31.20 23.19
CA THR A 173 -18.49 -32.42 24.02
C THR A 173 -17.02 -32.82 24.24
N ALA A 174 -16.63 -32.96 25.50
CA ALA A 174 -15.32 -33.41 25.92
C ALA A 174 -14.97 -34.77 25.28
N ALA A 175 -13.89 -34.81 24.51
CA ALA A 175 -13.25 -36.05 24.09
C ALA A 175 -12.06 -36.33 25.02
N GLU A 176 -12.27 -37.33 25.86
CA GLU A 176 -11.35 -37.98 26.77
C GLU A 176 -10.18 -38.60 25.98
N LEU A 177 -8.93 -38.29 26.39
CA LEU A 177 -7.70 -38.93 25.91
C LEU A 177 -7.58 -40.34 26.51
N PRO A 178 -7.40 -41.42 25.71
CA PRO A 178 -6.99 -42.70 26.26
C PRO A 178 -5.47 -42.75 26.45
N LEU A 179 -5.06 -42.92 27.71
CA LEU A 179 -3.71 -43.29 28.14
C LEU A 179 -3.24 -44.59 27.48
N GLN A 180 -2.00 -44.57 26.97
CA GLN A 180 -1.23 -45.74 26.56
C GLN A 180 -1.05 -46.72 27.72
N GLN A 181 -1.42 -47.98 27.52
CA GLN A 181 -1.04 -49.09 28.39
C GLN A 181 0.13 -49.87 27.79
N THR A 182 1.14 -50.02 28.64
CA THR A 182 2.43 -50.68 28.47
C THR A 182 2.27 -52.20 28.43
N GLY A 183 2.99 -52.87 27.51
CA GLY A 183 3.12 -54.33 27.50
C GLY A 183 4.22 -54.79 26.55
N ALA A 184 5.43 -55.00 27.08
CA ALA A 184 6.50 -55.80 26.48
C ALA A 184 6.60 -57.12 27.28
N PRO A 185 7.16 -58.23 26.73
CA PRO A 185 8.62 -58.36 26.65
C PRO A 185 9.23 -59.24 25.53
N ALA A 186 10.57 -59.10 25.41
CA ALA A 186 11.60 -60.03 24.86
C ALA A 186 11.65 -60.20 23.32
N VAL A 187 12.78 -60.04 22.61
CA VAL A 187 14.12 -60.64 22.80
C VAL A 187 15.24 -59.71 22.25
N THR A 188 16.40 -59.73 22.91
CA THR A 188 17.72 -59.08 22.67
C THR A 188 18.57 -59.78 21.57
N PRO A 189 19.88 -59.44 21.33
CA PRO A 189 20.57 -58.13 21.16
C PRO A 189 21.57 -58.14 19.95
N THR A 190 22.05 -56.96 19.49
CA THR A 190 23.43 -56.82 18.96
C THR A 190 24.01 -55.43 19.28
N GLU A 191 25.26 -55.48 19.76
CA GLU A 191 26.19 -54.46 20.25
C GLU A 191 26.69 -53.40 19.25
N VAL A 192 27.37 -52.39 19.84
CA VAL A 192 28.58 -51.64 19.45
C VAL A 192 28.35 -50.12 19.61
N LEU A 193 28.83 -49.52 20.73
CA LEU A 193 30.07 -48.70 20.87
C LEU A 193 29.95 -47.33 20.14
N ALA A 194 30.26 -46.13 20.65
CA ALA A 194 31.11 -45.72 21.76
C ALA A 194 30.82 -44.23 22.14
N THR A 195 30.97 -43.95 23.44
CA THR A 195 31.44 -42.75 24.16
C THR A 195 31.04 -41.28 23.86
N PRO A 196 30.96 -40.44 24.93
CA PRO A 196 30.47 -39.06 24.94
C PRO A 196 31.59 -38.00 25.06
N MET A 197 31.32 -36.72 24.79
CA MET A 197 31.93 -35.61 25.53
C MET A 197 31.32 -34.23 25.26
N HIS A 198 31.20 -33.47 26.35
CA HIS A 198 31.17 -32.00 26.49
C HIS A 198 29.86 -31.19 26.37
N THR A 199 29.23 -31.05 27.54
CA THR A 199 28.57 -29.83 28.05
C THR A 199 29.58 -28.71 28.36
N PRO A 200 29.21 -27.45 28.12
CA PRO A 200 29.55 -26.33 29.00
C PRO A 200 28.25 -25.66 29.48
N SER A 201 27.99 -25.65 30.79
CA SER A 201 28.49 -24.69 31.78
C SER A 201 27.74 -23.36 31.73
N MET A 202 26.97 -23.16 32.78
CA MET A 202 26.16 -22.00 33.08
C MET A 202 27.03 -20.76 33.33
N VAL A 203 26.61 -19.63 32.76
CA VAL A 203 26.98 -18.30 33.25
C VAL A 203 25.73 -17.68 33.85
N SER A 204 25.81 -17.51 35.16
CA SER A 204 24.92 -16.74 36.01
C SER A 204 25.10 -15.26 35.70
N GLY A 205 24.02 -14.60 35.27
CA GLY A 205 23.95 -13.14 35.13
C GLY A 205 22.94 -12.58 36.12
N GLU A 206 23.42 -11.75 37.02
CA GLU A 206 22.66 -10.92 37.97
C GLU A 206 21.49 -10.19 37.30
N ASN A 207 20.26 -10.49 37.76
CA ASN A 207 19.10 -9.64 37.50
C ASN A 207 18.94 -8.69 38.69
N ASP A 208 19.19 -7.41 38.41
CA ASP A 208 18.87 -6.28 39.28
C ASP A 208 17.40 -6.30 39.70
N THR A 209 17.21 -6.24 41.01
CA THR A 209 15.93 -6.30 41.70
C THR A 209 15.24 -4.94 41.58
N LYS A 210 14.39 -4.76 40.55
CA LYS A 210 13.39 -3.67 40.56
C LYS A 210 12.12 -4.15 41.24
N GLU A 211 12.00 -3.70 42.48
CA GLU A 211 10.82 -3.74 43.34
C GLU A 211 9.59 -3.23 42.58
N ASN A 212 8.73 -4.16 42.15
CA ASN A 212 7.46 -3.87 41.50
C ASN A 212 6.35 -4.11 42.53
N THR A 213 5.88 -3.01 43.13
CA THR A 213 4.81 -3.01 44.12
C THR A 213 3.49 -3.39 43.45
N ASN A 214 2.94 -4.55 43.81
CA ASN A 214 1.62 -5.01 43.38
C ASN A 214 0.53 -3.98 43.74
N PRO A 215 -0.36 -3.58 42.82
CA PRO A 215 -1.58 -2.87 43.19
C PRO A 215 -2.55 -3.82 43.92
N PRO A 216 -3.31 -3.33 44.91
CA PRO A 216 -4.25 -4.15 45.68
C PRO A 216 -5.41 -4.68 44.82
N PRO A 217 -6.02 -5.81 45.21
CA PRO A 217 -7.07 -6.46 44.43
C PRO A 217 -8.34 -5.58 44.36
N THR A 218 -8.65 -5.12 43.15
CA THR A 218 -9.91 -4.43 42.84
C THR A 218 -11.05 -5.44 42.87
N THR A 219 -11.81 -5.43 43.95
CA THR A 219 -13.11 -6.12 44.06
C THR A 219 -14.06 -5.64 42.98
N GLY A 220 -14.57 -6.58 42.17
CA GLY A 220 -15.54 -6.35 41.11
C GLY A 220 -16.84 -5.73 41.62
N GLY A 221 -16.96 -4.42 41.52
CA GLY A 221 -18.21 -3.69 41.63
C GLY A 221 -18.83 -3.53 40.24
N LYS A 222 -20.09 -3.96 40.09
CA LYS A 222 -20.93 -3.64 38.93
C LYS A 222 -20.95 -2.12 38.72
N HIS A 223 -20.26 -1.65 37.69
CA HIS A 223 -20.31 -0.25 37.25
C HIS A 223 -21.63 -0.01 36.51
N THR A 224 -22.63 0.50 37.23
CA THR A 224 -23.70 1.28 36.60
C THR A 224 -23.14 2.65 36.25
N PRO A 225 -23.56 3.27 35.13
CA PRO A 225 -23.12 4.61 34.75
C PRO A 225 -23.44 5.59 35.88
N LYS A 226 -22.43 6.23 36.45
CA LYS A 226 -22.64 7.35 37.38
C LYS A 226 -23.23 8.50 36.57
N ASP A 227 -24.39 8.99 36.99
CA ASP A 227 -24.95 10.25 36.52
C ASP A 227 -23.91 11.36 36.74
N SER A 228 -23.23 11.76 35.67
CA SER A 228 -22.33 12.89 35.69
C SER A 228 -23.18 14.15 35.82
N SER A 229 -23.39 14.58 37.07
CA SER A 229 -23.86 15.93 37.38
C SER A 229 -22.78 16.91 36.92
N PHE A 230 -22.84 17.25 35.63
CA PHE A 230 -22.00 18.26 35.02
C PHE A 230 -22.54 19.61 35.50
N MET A 231 -22.10 20.02 36.69
CA MET A 231 -22.31 21.38 37.20
C MET A 231 -21.53 22.33 36.29
N VAL A 232 -22.18 22.83 35.24
CA VAL A 232 -21.68 23.93 34.42
C VAL A 232 -21.56 25.14 35.34
N THR A 233 -20.34 25.42 35.81
CA THR A 233 -20.10 26.60 36.63
C THR A 233 -20.21 27.85 35.77
N GLU A 234 -20.71 28.94 36.34
CA GLU A 234 -20.87 30.23 35.68
C GLU A 234 -19.56 30.74 35.07
N ALA A 235 -18.42 30.42 35.72
CA ALA A 235 -17.08 30.68 35.19
C ALA A 235 -16.79 29.95 33.85
N THR A 236 -17.34 28.75 33.66
CA THR A 236 -17.22 28.00 32.40
C THR A 236 -18.06 28.65 31.30
N ILE A 237 -19.23 29.21 31.66
CA ILE A 237 -20.10 29.94 30.74
C ILE A 237 -19.47 31.27 30.32
N GLU A 238 -18.88 32.03 31.26
CA GLU A 238 -18.18 33.28 30.92
C GLU A 238 -16.95 33.03 30.05
N LYS A 239 -16.18 31.99 30.36
CA LYS A 239 -15.03 31.60 29.52
C LYS A 239 -15.46 31.19 28.11
N ALA A 240 -16.58 30.47 27.98
CA ALA A 240 -17.17 30.14 26.69
C ALA A 240 -17.65 31.41 25.94
N LYS A 241 -18.28 32.37 26.62
CA LYS A 241 -18.72 33.65 26.02
C LYS A 241 -17.54 34.50 25.54
N ALA A 242 -16.47 34.59 26.31
CA ALA A 242 -15.25 35.30 25.91
C ALA A 242 -14.60 34.66 24.68
N LEU A 243 -14.60 33.32 24.60
CA LEU A 243 -14.14 32.57 23.43
C LEU A 243 -15.02 32.80 22.19
N ILE A 244 -16.35 32.89 22.35
CA ILE A 244 -17.30 33.15 21.26
C ILE A 244 -17.20 34.60 20.76
N GLN A 245 -16.95 35.58 21.64
CA GLN A 245 -16.80 36.99 21.23
C GLN A 245 -15.54 37.26 20.42
N HIS A 246 -14.50 36.43 20.56
CA HIS A 246 -13.25 36.57 19.81
C HIS A 246 -13.27 35.84 18.45
N VAL A 247 -14.43 35.32 18.02
CA VAL A 247 -14.60 34.88 16.63
C VAL A 247 -14.63 36.14 15.77
N THR A 248 -13.63 36.29 14.91
CA THR A 248 -13.50 37.39 13.97
C THR A 248 -14.83 37.62 13.23
N LYS A 249 -15.32 38.87 13.23
CA LYS A 249 -16.59 39.30 12.62
C LYS A 249 -16.58 39.23 11.08
N LYS A 250 -15.99 38.20 10.49
CA LYS A 250 -16.22 37.90 9.08
C LYS A 250 -17.69 37.51 8.93
N SER A 251 -18.36 38.08 7.94
CA SER A 251 -19.72 37.67 7.63
C SER A 251 -19.73 36.18 7.25
N PHE A 252 -20.89 35.54 7.36
CA PHE A 252 -21.02 34.14 6.94
C PHE A 252 -20.68 34.01 5.44
N GLU A 253 -21.10 35.00 4.66
CA GLU A 253 -20.85 35.15 3.24
C GLU A 253 -19.35 35.22 2.93
N ASP A 254 -18.57 35.98 3.71
CA ASP A 254 -17.11 36.04 3.55
C ASP A 254 -16.44 34.69 3.84
N ARG A 255 -16.90 33.97 4.86
CA ARG A 255 -16.36 32.63 5.18
C ARG A 255 -16.68 31.62 4.09
N LEU A 256 -17.87 31.72 3.51
CA LEU A 256 -18.27 30.88 2.38
C LEU A 256 -17.41 31.21 1.15
N ALA A 257 -17.20 32.48 0.85
CA ALA A 257 -16.35 32.93 -0.26
C ALA A 257 -14.87 32.51 -0.08
N ASP A 258 -14.34 32.60 1.14
CA ASP A 258 -13.00 32.13 1.47
C ASP A 258 -12.88 30.62 1.26
N THR A 259 -13.91 29.84 1.62
CA THR A 259 -13.92 28.38 1.48
C THR A 259 -13.99 27.97 0.00
N THR A 260 -14.85 28.60 -0.80
CA THR A 260 -14.95 28.31 -2.23
C THR A 260 -13.66 28.69 -2.97
N LYS A 261 -13.06 29.85 -2.62
CA LYS A 261 -11.78 30.28 -3.17
C LYS A 261 -10.64 29.32 -2.80
N ALA A 262 -10.59 28.86 -1.55
CA ALA A 262 -9.60 27.87 -1.11
C ALA A 262 -9.77 26.53 -1.85
N SER A 263 -11.02 26.08 -2.03
CA SER A 263 -11.34 24.86 -2.77
C SER A 263 -10.91 24.96 -4.23
N LEU A 264 -11.20 26.08 -4.91
CA LEU A 264 -10.79 26.29 -6.30
C LEU A 264 -9.27 26.30 -6.45
N LYS A 265 -8.57 27.02 -5.56
CA LYS A 265 -7.10 27.04 -5.54
C LYS A 265 -6.50 25.65 -5.31
N SER A 266 -7.12 24.84 -4.44
CA SER A 266 -6.71 23.47 -4.19
C SER A 266 -6.93 22.58 -5.43
N ALA A 267 -8.04 22.77 -6.14
CA ALA A 267 -8.33 22.04 -7.37
C ALA A 267 -7.34 22.40 -8.48
N ASP A 268 -7.03 23.68 -8.67
CA ASP A 268 -6.03 24.15 -9.64
C ASP A 268 -4.64 23.59 -9.34
N ALA A 269 -4.24 23.58 -8.05
CA ALA A 269 -2.96 23.01 -7.62
C ALA A 269 -2.91 21.50 -7.86
N CYS A 270 -4.01 20.77 -7.64
CA CYS A 270 -4.11 19.35 -7.92
C CYS A 270 -4.00 19.08 -9.43
N ALA A 271 -4.70 19.83 -10.27
CA ALA A 271 -4.64 19.69 -11.72
C ALA A 271 -3.23 19.94 -12.27
N ALA A 272 -2.54 20.95 -11.74
CA ALA A 272 -1.14 21.22 -12.08
C ALA A 272 -0.22 20.06 -11.67
N ALA A 273 -0.41 19.49 -10.48
CA ALA A 273 0.37 18.34 -10.02
C ALA A 273 0.14 17.11 -10.91
N THR A 274 -1.12 16.81 -11.27
CA THR A 274 -1.45 15.70 -12.19
C THR A 274 -0.79 15.89 -13.55
N PHE A 275 -0.87 17.09 -14.14
CA PHE A 275 -0.21 17.39 -15.41
C PHE A 275 1.31 17.18 -15.34
N HIS A 276 1.95 17.58 -14.23
CA HIS A 276 3.37 17.34 -14.03
C HIS A 276 3.73 15.85 -13.92
N ILE A 277 2.90 15.07 -13.25
CA ILE A 277 3.06 13.61 -13.14
C ILE A 277 2.92 12.96 -14.53
N GLU A 278 1.86 13.27 -15.27
CA GLU A 278 1.62 12.75 -16.61
C GLU A 278 2.79 13.06 -17.55
N LYS A 279 3.30 14.30 -17.49
CA LYS A 279 4.48 14.71 -18.26
C LYS A 279 5.73 13.89 -17.87
N LYS A 280 5.95 13.62 -16.58
CA LYS A 280 7.07 12.78 -16.13
C LYS A 280 6.92 11.33 -16.62
N CYS A 281 5.74 10.75 -16.48
CA CYS A 281 5.44 9.40 -16.98
C CYS A 281 5.69 9.28 -18.49
N PHE A 282 5.25 10.28 -19.26
CA PHE A 282 5.52 10.33 -20.69
C PHE A 282 7.02 10.36 -21.01
N LEU A 283 7.80 11.20 -20.31
CA LEU A 283 9.26 11.29 -20.52
C LEU A 283 9.99 9.99 -20.14
N LEU A 284 9.55 9.30 -19.07
CA LEU A 284 10.10 8.00 -18.70
C LEU A 284 9.80 6.92 -19.74
N GLU A 285 8.59 6.93 -20.30
CA GLU A 285 8.23 6.00 -21.39
C GLU A 285 9.09 6.23 -22.64
N GLN A 286 9.40 7.50 -22.98
CA GLN A 286 10.32 7.81 -24.08
C GLN A 286 11.73 7.29 -23.82
N LEU A 287 12.26 7.43 -22.60
CA LEU A 287 13.56 6.86 -22.24
C LEU A 287 13.57 5.32 -22.33
N SER A 288 12.49 4.66 -21.89
CA SER A 288 12.33 3.22 -22.04
C SER A 288 12.37 2.77 -23.51
N GLN A 289 11.80 3.56 -24.43
CA GLN A 289 11.87 3.28 -25.86
C GLN A 289 13.29 3.47 -26.42
N ILE A 290 14.01 4.50 -25.98
CA ILE A 290 15.42 4.74 -26.34
C ILE A 290 16.30 3.56 -25.90
N ASP A 291 16.11 3.07 -24.68
CA ASP A 291 16.85 1.90 -24.17
C ASP A 291 16.53 0.63 -24.97
N LYS A 292 15.27 0.42 -25.35
CA LYS A 292 14.88 -0.70 -26.24
C LYS A 292 15.55 -0.60 -27.61
N GLN A 293 15.64 0.60 -28.20
CA GLN A 293 16.32 0.81 -29.47
C GLN A 293 17.83 0.56 -29.36
N ARG A 294 18.44 1.00 -28.26
CA ARG A 294 19.85 0.72 -27.94
C ARG A 294 20.12 -0.78 -27.85
N ASP A 295 19.30 -1.51 -27.08
CA ASP A 295 19.40 -2.97 -26.94
C ASP A 295 19.23 -3.66 -28.31
N GLN A 296 18.28 -3.24 -29.14
CA GLN A 296 18.10 -3.79 -30.49
C GLN A 296 19.32 -3.58 -31.41
N ILE A 297 19.98 -2.43 -31.36
CA ILE A 297 21.19 -2.19 -32.16
C ILE A 297 22.34 -3.08 -31.68
N ILE A 298 22.48 -3.25 -30.37
CA ILE A 298 23.49 -4.14 -29.79
C ILE A 298 23.24 -5.58 -30.26
N ASP A 299 22.00 -6.05 -30.20
CA ASP A 299 21.63 -7.39 -30.67
C ASP A 299 21.95 -7.59 -32.16
N LEU A 300 21.60 -6.61 -33.01
CA LEU A 300 21.89 -6.66 -34.45
C LEU A 300 23.40 -6.64 -34.75
N TYR A 301 24.19 -5.90 -33.96
CA TYR A 301 25.65 -5.93 -34.04
C TYR A 301 26.21 -7.30 -33.62
N CYS A 302 25.69 -7.90 -32.55
CA CYS A 302 26.06 -9.25 -32.11
C CYS A 302 25.77 -10.31 -33.18
N LEU A 303 24.66 -10.15 -33.91
CA LEU A 303 24.29 -10.99 -35.06
C LEU A 303 25.09 -10.70 -36.34
N LYS A 304 26.06 -9.77 -36.29
CA LYS A 304 26.87 -9.33 -37.44
C LYS A 304 26.03 -8.75 -38.60
N VAL A 305 24.84 -8.25 -38.31
CA VAL A 305 23.99 -7.53 -39.27
C VAL A 305 24.53 -6.13 -39.51
N TYR A 306 25.01 -5.47 -38.45
CA TYR A 306 25.70 -4.19 -38.55
C TYR A 306 27.21 -4.35 -38.45
N SER A 307 27.94 -3.52 -39.22
CA SER A 307 29.37 -3.31 -38.98
C SER A 307 29.60 -2.58 -37.65
N GLU A 308 30.83 -2.59 -37.16
CA GLU A 308 31.18 -1.90 -35.92
C GLU A 308 30.99 -0.37 -36.06
N GLU A 309 31.36 0.17 -37.20
CA GLU A 309 31.25 1.60 -37.52
C GLU A 309 29.79 2.03 -37.62
N GLU A 310 28.93 1.23 -38.26
CA GLU A 310 27.49 1.50 -38.36
C GLU A 310 26.80 1.43 -37.00
N ALA A 311 27.11 0.41 -36.19
CA ALA A 311 26.56 0.28 -34.85
C ALA A 311 26.98 1.46 -33.95
N LYS A 312 28.26 1.86 -33.99
CA LYS A 312 28.78 3.04 -33.28
C LYS A 312 28.08 4.32 -33.71
N CYS A 313 27.89 4.53 -35.02
CA CYS A 313 27.20 5.70 -35.55
C CYS A 313 25.74 5.77 -35.03
N LYS A 314 25.00 4.67 -35.11
CA LYS A 314 23.61 4.60 -34.62
C LYS A 314 23.50 4.77 -33.11
N LEU A 315 24.42 4.20 -32.34
CA LEU A 315 24.45 4.38 -30.89
C LEU A 315 24.72 5.84 -30.51
N ASN A 316 25.63 6.53 -31.20
CA ASN A 316 25.86 7.96 -30.97
C ASN A 316 24.63 8.81 -31.29
N ASP A 317 23.86 8.47 -32.34
CA ASP A 317 22.61 9.16 -32.65
C ASP A 317 21.55 8.97 -31.54
N ILE A 318 21.46 7.77 -30.96
CA ILE A 318 20.59 7.49 -29.81
C ILE A 318 21.06 8.25 -28.57
N ASP A 319 22.36 8.25 -28.29
CA ASP A 319 22.93 8.96 -27.13
C ASP A 319 22.61 10.47 -27.21
N ARG A 320 22.74 11.08 -28.40
CA ARG A 320 22.33 12.48 -28.62
C ARG A 320 20.84 12.68 -28.38
N HIS A 321 20.00 11.74 -28.80
CA HIS A 321 18.56 11.82 -28.56
C HIS A 321 18.23 11.67 -27.06
N GLU A 322 18.94 10.82 -26.31
CA GLU A 322 18.75 10.64 -24.86
C GLU A 322 19.02 11.94 -24.08
N GLU A 323 20.02 12.73 -24.48
CA GLU A 323 20.36 14.00 -23.84
C GLU A 323 19.20 15.02 -23.88
N ASP A 324 18.41 15.02 -24.96
CA ASP A 324 17.24 15.88 -25.12
C ASP A 324 16.14 15.59 -24.09
N PHE A 325 16.04 14.34 -23.60
CA PHE A 325 15.04 13.93 -22.59
C PHE A 325 15.58 13.97 -21.15
N GLN A 326 16.88 13.75 -20.95
CA GLN A 326 17.47 13.81 -19.61
C GLN A 326 17.44 15.23 -19.03
N CYS A 327 17.62 16.27 -19.85
CA CYS A 327 17.66 17.65 -19.36
C CYS A 327 16.31 18.09 -18.73
N PRO A 328 15.15 17.91 -19.39
CA PRO A 328 13.83 18.20 -18.78
C PRO A 328 13.55 17.42 -17.50
N ILE A 329 13.97 16.15 -17.42
CA ILE A 329 13.76 15.33 -16.22
C ILE A 329 14.58 15.86 -15.05
N LYS A 330 15.87 16.17 -15.27
CA LYS A 330 16.75 16.75 -14.24
C LYS A 330 16.22 18.10 -13.74
N GLN A 331 15.72 18.95 -14.63
CA GLN A 331 15.11 20.23 -14.26
C GLN A 331 13.79 20.05 -13.50
N ALA A 332 12.94 19.10 -13.91
CA ALA A 332 11.67 18.82 -13.23
C ALA A 332 11.87 18.27 -11.81
N CYS A 333 12.99 17.60 -11.54
CA CYS A 333 13.35 17.14 -10.20
C CYS A 333 13.95 18.26 -9.34
N ALA A 334 14.74 19.17 -9.92
CA ALA A 334 15.33 20.29 -9.20
C ALA A 334 14.29 21.32 -8.69
N HIS A 335 13.13 21.41 -9.35
CA HIS A 335 12.08 22.39 -9.02
C HIS A 335 10.89 21.80 -8.27
N SER A 336 10.95 20.54 -7.83
CA SER A 336 9.90 20.01 -6.96
C SER A 336 9.96 20.79 -5.63
N PRO A 337 8.90 21.52 -5.26
CA PRO A 337 8.89 22.27 -4.02
C PRO A 337 9.08 21.26 -2.90
N THR A 338 10.21 21.36 -2.18
CA THR A 338 10.45 20.55 -0.98
C THR A 338 9.21 20.68 -0.11
N PRO A 339 8.52 19.57 0.24
CA PRO A 339 7.31 19.65 1.02
C PRO A 339 7.66 20.42 2.28
N GLN A 340 7.14 21.65 2.39
CA GLN A 340 7.25 22.41 3.62
C GLN A 340 6.42 21.62 4.62
N THR A 341 7.09 20.79 5.42
CA THR A 341 6.49 20.19 6.60
C THR A 341 5.77 21.32 7.33
N PRO A 342 4.45 21.22 7.52
CA PRO A 342 3.70 22.29 8.16
C PRO A 342 4.37 22.55 9.50
N VAL A 343 4.93 23.75 9.65
CA VAL A 343 5.49 24.22 10.91
C VAL A 343 4.33 24.22 11.88
N ARG A 344 4.23 23.14 12.66
CA ARG A 344 3.32 23.05 13.79
C ARG A 344 3.78 24.15 14.73
N HIS A 345 3.03 25.25 14.80
CA HIS A 345 3.19 26.26 15.83
C HIS A 345 2.77 25.66 17.17
N SER A 346 3.64 24.81 17.72
CA SER A 346 3.60 24.43 19.12
C SER A 346 4.07 25.63 19.92
N SER A 347 3.21 26.17 20.77
CA SER A 347 3.57 27.20 21.74
C SER A 347 4.77 26.73 22.59
N PRO A 348 5.69 27.62 22.98
CA PRO A 348 6.89 27.25 23.70
C PRO A 348 6.51 26.79 25.12
N ILE A 349 6.79 25.53 25.42
CA ILE A 349 6.86 25.04 26.80
C ILE A 349 8.28 25.35 27.28
N GLU A 350 8.40 26.26 28.25
CA GLU A 350 9.67 26.52 28.95
C GLU A 350 10.10 25.27 29.71
N ILE A 351 11.21 24.66 29.29
CA ILE A 351 11.92 23.60 30.02
C ILE A 351 13.24 24.20 30.50
N PRO A 352 13.58 24.09 31.81
CA PRO A 352 14.83 24.64 32.34
C PRO A 352 16.05 23.91 31.78
N SER A 353 17.01 24.72 31.37
CA SER A 353 18.28 24.35 30.74
C SER A 353 19.19 23.58 31.70
N SER A 354 19.60 22.38 31.31
CA SER A 354 20.80 21.71 31.83
C SER A 354 21.58 21.14 30.65
N PRO A 355 22.91 21.34 30.58
CA PRO A 355 23.70 20.93 29.43
C PRO A 355 24.03 19.43 29.52
N ILE A 356 23.50 18.64 28.58
CA ILE A 356 23.97 17.28 28.33
C ILE A 356 24.88 17.34 27.10
N CYS A 357 26.19 17.20 27.32
CA CYS A 357 27.17 17.02 26.26
C CYS A 357 27.03 15.60 25.69
N PHE A 358 26.59 15.49 24.44
CA PHE A 358 26.73 14.26 23.65
C PHE A 358 27.99 14.38 22.79
N SER A 359 29.01 13.59 23.13
CA SER A 359 30.19 13.34 22.31
C SER A 359 29.79 12.41 21.16
N SER A 360 30.04 12.83 19.92
CA SER A 360 29.87 12.00 18.72
C SER A 360 31.02 10.98 18.62
N PRO A 361 30.80 9.70 18.27
CA PRO A 361 31.89 8.77 18.01
C PRO A 361 32.41 8.89 16.57
N ASP A 362 33.72 9.07 16.46
CA ASP A 362 34.51 8.95 15.23
C ASP A 362 34.45 7.52 14.66
N TRP A 363 34.00 7.38 13.42
CA TRP A 363 34.18 6.17 12.62
C TRP A 363 35.05 6.49 11.40
N ALA A 364 36.34 6.76 11.63
CA ALA A 364 37.34 6.73 10.57
C ALA A 364 38.09 5.39 10.64
N ILE A 365 37.65 4.40 9.85
CA ILE A 365 38.48 3.23 9.53
C ILE A 365 38.79 3.24 8.04
N ALA A 366 40.10 3.29 7.81
CA ALA A 366 40.79 3.24 6.53
C ALA A 366 40.50 1.95 5.77
N ASN A 367 40.22 2.07 4.48
CA ASN A 367 40.36 0.97 3.52
C ASN A 367 41.33 1.42 2.43
N GLY A 368 42.62 1.22 2.70
CA GLY A 368 43.64 1.14 1.67
C GLY A 368 43.59 -0.24 1.03
N LEU A 369 43.06 -0.32 -0.19
CA LEU A 369 43.25 -1.47 -1.07
C LEU A 369 44.19 -1.06 -2.21
N SER A 370 45.43 -1.52 -2.07
CA SER A 370 46.46 -1.48 -3.10
C SER A 370 46.11 -2.51 -4.19
N LEU A 371 46.03 -2.05 -5.44
CA LEU A 371 45.92 -2.91 -6.62
C LEU A 371 47.31 -3.48 -6.97
N PRO A 372 47.43 -4.78 -7.30
CA PRO A 372 48.67 -5.31 -7.84
C PRO A 372 48.84 -4.86 -9.30
N SER A 373 49.98 -4.22 -9.56
CA SER A 373 50.51 -3.94 -10.89
C SER A 373 50.78 -5.26 -11.60
N GLN A 374 50.14 -5.51 -12.75
CA GLN A 374 50.60 -6.53 -13.69
C GLN A 374 51.45 -5.83 -14.75
N ASP A 375 52.76 -5.97 -14.61
CA ASP A 375 53.71 -5.84 -15.69
C ASP A 375 53.54 -7.05 -16.61
N THR A 376 53.15 -6.81 -17.87
CA THR A 376 53.32 -7.79 -18.94
C THR A 376 54.34 -7.24 -19.91
N THR A 377 55.55 -7.79 -19.82
CA THR A 377 56.59 -7.70 -20.84
C THR A 377 56.62 -9.02 -21.61
N LEU A 378 56.79 -8.89 -22.94
CA LEU A 378 56.92 -9.91 -24.01
C LEU A 378 55.63 -10.35 -24.70
#